data_AF-A0A444RGH0-F1
#
_entry.id   AF-A0A444RGH0-F1
#
_cell.length_a   1.000
_cell.length_b   1.000
_cell.length_c   1.000
_cell.angle_alpha   90.00
_cell.angle_beta   90.00
_cell.angle_gamma   90.00
#
_symmetry.space_group_name_H-M   'P 1'
#
loop_
_entity.id
_entity.type
_entity.pdbx_description
1 polymer ?
#
loop_
_entity_poly.entity_id
_entity_poly.type
_entity_poly.pdbx_seq_one_letter_code
_entity_poly.pdbx_strand_id
1 'polypeptide(L)'
;MNRRRKLLIPLLFCGAMLTACDDKSAENAAAMTPEVGVVTLSPGSVNVLSELPGRTVPYEVAEIRPQVGGIIIKRNFIEGDKVNQGDSLYQIDPAPLQAELNSAKG
;
A
#
# COMPACT_ATOMS: atom_id res chain seq x y z
N MET A 1 88.63 -30.44 49.05
CA MET A 1 88.41 -29.09 48.48
C MET A 1 87.13 -29.11 47.64
N ASN A 2 86.26 -28.09 47.75
CA ASN A 2 85.11 -27.79 46.86
C ASN A 2 83.70 -28.31 47.22
N ARG A 3 83.24 -28.10 48.47
CA ARG A 3 81.82 -28.20 48.88
C ARG A 3 81.00 -26.89 48.77
N ARG A 4 81.60 -25.76 48.36
CA ARG A 4 80.93 -24.44 48.32
C ARG A 4 80.30 -24.06 46.96
N ARG A 5 80.46 -24.89 45.93
CA ARG A 5 80.12 -24.54 44.53
C ARG A 5 78.76 -25.08 44.04
N LYS A 6 78.04 -25.86 44.86
CA LYS A 6 76.72 -26.44 44.52
C LYS A 6 75.51 -25.63 45.02
N LEU A 7 75.71 -24.51 45.74
CA LEU A 7 74.62 -23.63 46.21
C LEU A 7 74.37 -22.39 45.32
N LEU A 8 75.17 -22.18 44.27
CA LEU A 8 75.09 -20.97 43.42
C LEU A 8 74.13 -21.09 42.23
N ILE A 9 73.57 -22.27 41.97
CA ILE A 9 72.71 -22.53 40.80
C ILE A 9 71.22 -22.19 41.03
N PRO A 10 70.58 -22.40 42.20
CA PRO A 10 69.15 -22.05 42.37
C PRO A 10 68.93 -20.55 42.59
N LEU A 11 69.97 -19.79 42.95
CA LEU A 11 69.89 -18.34 43.17
C LEU A 11 69.85 -17.56 41.84
N LEU A 12 70.48 -18.07 40.78
CA LEU A 12 70.51 -17.44 39.46
C LEU A 12 69.17 -17.61 38.71
N PHE A 13 68.45 -18.71 38.95
CA PHE A 13 67.16 -18.97 38.31
C PHE A 13 66.01 -18.14 38.93
N CYS A 14 66.11 -17.80 40.21
CA CYS A 14 65.13 -16.94 40.89
C CYS A 14 65.26 -15.46 40.48
N GLY A 15 66.46 -14.99 40.11
CA GLY A 15 66.68 -13.63 39.61
C GLY A 15 66.10 -13.36 38.21
N ALA A 16 66.01 -14.38 37.35
CA ALA A 16 65.47 -14.24 36.00
C ALA A 16 63.93 -14.10 35.97
N MET A 17 63.25 -14.43 37.07
CA MET A 17 61.80 -14.27 37.20
C MET A 17 61.39 -12.85 37.64
N LEU A 18 62.34 -11.98 38.02
CA LEU A 18 62.07 -10.59 38.42
C LEU A 18 62.15 -9.57 37.27
N THR A 19 62.55 -9.96 36.06
CA THR A 19 62.55 -9.05 34.89
C THR A 19 61.26 -9.12 34.05
N ALA A 20 60.22 -9.79 34.54
CA ALA A 20 58.92 -9.89 33.86
C ALA A 20 57.95 -8.73 34.16
N CYS A 21 58.34 -7.79 35.03
CA CYS A 21 57.63 -6.55 35.28
C CYS A 21 58.36 -5.41 34.54
N ASP A 22 58.23 -5.39 33.22
CA ASP A 22 58.42 -4.17 32.45
C ASP A 22 57.05 -3.48 32.44
N ASP A 23 56.84 -2.57 33.39
CA ASP A 23 55.78 -1.56 33.31
C ASP A 23 56.16 -0.56 32.19
N LYS A 24 56.23 -1.06 30.95
CA LYS A 24 55.99 -0.25 29.77
C LYS A 24 54.52 0.12 29.81
N SER A 25 54.28 1.12 30.65
CA SER A 25 53.30 2.18 30.53
C SER A 25 52.52 2.00 29.26
N ALA A 26 51.26 1.57 29.44
CA ALA A 26 50.24 1.55 28.41
C ALA A 26 50.48 2.73 27.47
N GLU A 27 51.09 2.45 26.32
CA GLU A 27 51.11 3.38 25.22
C GLU A 27 49.64 3.65 25.00
N ASN A 28 49.22 4.89 25.26
CA ASN A 28 47.83 5.31 25.19
C ASN A 28 47.24 4.66 23.94
N ALA A 29 46.47 3.59 24.13
CA ALA A 29 45.48 3.19 23.16
C ALA A 29 44.51 4.35 23.24
N ALA A 30 44.83 5.44 22.51
CA ALA A 30 43.94 6.55 22.29
C ALA A 30 42.64 5.86 21.93
N ALA A 31 41.65 5.97 22.82
CA ALA A 31 40.39 5.29 22.63
C ALA A 31 39.91 5.74 21.24
N MET A 32 40.02 4.85 20.26
CA MET A 32 39.56 5.14 18.92
C MET A 32 38.06 5.21 19.06
N THR A 33 37.54 6.43 19.24
CA THR A 33 36.10 6.65 19.33
C THR A 33 35.53 6.12 18.03
N PRO A 34 34.69 5.06 18.08
CA PRO A 34 34.18 4.46 16.87
C PRO A 34 33.37 5.53 16.13
N GLU A 35 33.77 5.83 14.90
CA GLU A 35 33.03 6.77 14.07
C GLU A 35 31.67 6.18 13.70
N VAL A 36 30.65 7.03 13.76
CA VAL A 36 29.26 6.68 13.42
C VAL A 36 28.77 7.60 12.32
N GLY A 37 28.00 7.04 11.39
CA GLY A 37 27.28 7.85 10.42
C GLY A 37 26.13 8.59 11.10
N VAL A 38 26.12 9.92 11.01
CA VAL A 38 25.01 10.75 11.48
C VAL A 38 24.31 11.41 10.29
N VAL A 39 22.99 11.55 10.40
CA VAL A 39 22.17 12.30 9.45
C VAL A 39 21.43 13.39 10.22
N THR A 40 21.60 14.64 9.80
CA THR A 40 20.90 15.79 10.37
C THR A 40 19.53 15.93 9.74
N LEU A 41 18.48 15.81 10.54
CA LEU A 41 17.10 16.01 10.09
C LEU A 41 16.74 17.50 10.09
N SER A 42 15.92 17.91 9.12
CA SER A 42 15.32 19.25 9.06
C SER A 42 13.80 19.10 8.92
N PRO A 43 12.99 19.95 9.58
CA PRO A 43 11.55 19.91 9.43
C PRO A 43 11.15 20.28 7.99
N GLY A 44 10.30 19.45 7.39
CA GLY A 44 9.67 19.71 6.10
C GLY A 44 8.19 19.32 6.17
N SER A 45 7.33 20.14 5.57
CA SER A 45 5.92 19.77 5.40
C SER A 45 5.79 18.76 4.28
N VAL A 46 5.00 17.71 4.50
CA VAL A 46 4.73 16.66 3.51
C VAL A 46 3.22 16.44 3.44
N ASN A 47 2.69 16.40 2.22
CA ASN A 47 1.28 16.08 2.00
C ASN A 47 1.09 14.56 2.12
N VAL A 48 0.17 14.14 2.99
CA VAL A 48 -0.26 12.75 3.08
C VAL A 48 -1.52 12.59 2.24
N LEU A 49 -1.38 11.94 1.09
CA LEU A 49 -2.49 11.64 0.19
C LEU A 49 -2.87 10.16 0.31
N SER A 50 -4.15 9.87 0.10
CA SER A 50 -4.67 8.51 0.03
C SER A 50 -5.47 8.35 -1.27
N GLU A 51 -5.10 7.33 -2.04
CA GLU A 51 -5.80 6.98 -3.27
C GLU A 51 -6.85 5.92 -2.96
N LEU A 52 -8.10 6.19 -3.35
CA LEU A 52 -9.23 5.30 -3.11
C LEU A 52 -9.73 4.78 -4.46
N PRO A 53 -9.70 3.45 -4.69
CA PRO A 53 -10.28 2.88 -5.90
C PRO A 53 -11.81 2.99 -5.85
N GLY A 54 -12.42 3.29 -7.01
CA GLY A 54 -13.86 3.43 -7.13
C GLY A 54 -14.35 3.13 -8.53
N ARG A 55 -15.66 2.88 -8.66
CA ARG A 55 -16.35 2.80 -9.95
C ARG A 55 -17.49 3.81 -9.95
N THR A 56 -17.75 4.39 -11.12
CA THR A 56 -18.91 5.25 -11.32
C THR A 56 -20.15 4.39 -11.56
N VAL A 57 -21.29 4.91 -11.13
CA VAL A 57 -22.62 4.32 -11.37
C VAL A 57 -23.55 5.42 -11.88
N PRO A 58 -24.56 5.08 -12.71
CA PRO A 58 -25.60 6.03 -13.06
C PRO A 58 -26.34 6.52 -11.82
N TYR A 59 -26.76 7.78 -11.83
CA TYR A 59 -27.57 8.35 -10.75
C TYR A 59 -28.93 7.66 -10.65
N GLU A 60 -29.54 7.36 -11.80
CA GLU A 60 -30.83 6.69 -11.91
C GLU A 60 -30.83 5.74 -13.11
N VAL A 61 -31.51 4.61 -12.97
CA VAL A 61 -31.69 3.61 -14.03
C VAL A 61 -33.18 3.29 -14.12
N ALA A 62 -33.75 3.49 -15.31
CA ALA A 62 -35.13 3.14 -15.60
C ALA A 62 -35.17 2.01 -16.62
N GLU A 63 -35.82 0.90 -16.25
CA GLU A 63 -36.08 -0.22 -17.16
C GLU A 63 -37.41 0.00 -17.89
N ILE A 64 -37.36 0.03 -19.22
CA ILE A 64 -38.55 0.18 -20.04
C ILE A 64 -39.16 -1.20 -20.27
N ARG A 65 -40.35 -1.43 -19.69
CA ARG A 65 -41.11 -2.68 -19.84
C ARG A 65 -42.49 -2.41 -20.43
N PRO A 66 -42.97 -3.22 -21.39
CA PRO A 66 -44.33 -3.09 -21.88
C PRO A 66 -45.33 -3.46 -20.78
N GLN A 67 -46.39 -2.65 -20.64
CA GLN A 67 -47.49 -2.91 -19.70
C GLN A 67 -48.65 -3.69 -20.33
N VAL A 68 -48.70 -3.72 -21.67
CA VAL A 68 -49.69 -4.44 -22.46
C VAL A 68 -48.99 -5.30 -23.50
N GLY A 69 -49.63 -6.40 -23.89
CA GLY A 69 -49.16 -7.24 -25.00
C GLY A 69 -49.46 -6.61 -26.36
N GLY A 70 -48.71 -7.00 -27.39
CA GLY A 70 -48.97 -6.58 -28.76
C GLY A 70 -47.70 -6.57 -29.62
N ILE A 71 -47.87 -6.22 -30.89
CA ILE A 71 -46.76 -6.11 -31.85
C ILE A 71 -46.20 -4.69 -31.78
N ILE A 72 -44.88 -4.56 -31.68
CA ILE A 72 -44.21 -3.26 -31.81
C ILE A 72 -44.20 -2.88 -33.29
N ILE A 73 -44.83 -1.77 -33.63
CA ILE A 73 -44.91 -1.26 -35.02
C ILE A 73 -43.93 -0.13 -35.29
N LYS A 74 -43.44 0.56 -34.25
CA LYS A 74 -42.48 1.66 -34.40
C LYS A 74 -41.60 1.84 -33.18
N ARG A 75 -40.32 2.15 -33.43
CA ARG A 75 -39.37 2.73 -32.47
C ARG A 75 -39.26 4.23 -32.75
N ASN A 76 -39.53 5.05 -31.75
CA ASN A 76 -39.69 6.50 -31.88
C ASN A 76 -38.48 7.29 -31.38
N PHE A 77 -37.33 6.63 -31.23
CA PHE A 77 -36.06 7.25 -30.83
C PHE A 77 -34.89 6.62 -31.59
N ILE A 78 -33.75 7.30 -31.56
CA ILE A 78 -32.47 6.81 -32.08
C ILE A 78 -31.67 6.25 -30.90
N GLU A 79 -31.05 5.09 -31.09
CA GLU A 79 -30.25 4.45 -30.04
C GLU A 79 -29.05 5.33 -29.65
N GLY A 80 -28.87 5.54 -28.35
CA GLY A 80 -27.81 6.38 -27.81
C GLY A 80 -28.20 7.85 -27.62
N ASP A 81 -29.35 8.29 -28.12
CA ASP A 81 -29.83 9.66 -27.93
C ASP A 81 -30.41 9.91 -26.53
N LYS A 82 -30.48 11.19 -26.17
CA LYS A 82 -31.18 11.64 -24.97
C LYS A 82 -32.68 11.67 -25.23
N VAL A 83 -33.45 11.16 -24.28
CA VAL A 83 -34.92 11.21 -24.26
C VAL A 83 -35.38 11.93 -23.00
N ASN A 84 -36.55 12.55 -23.06
CA ASN A 84 -37.17 13.22 -21.94
C ASN A 84 -38.29 12.36 -21.34
N GLN A 85 -38.68 12.71 -20.12
CA GLN A 85 -39.84 12.09 -19.49
C GLN A 85 -41.10 12.33 -20.34
N GLY A 86 -41.84 11.25 -20.60
CA GLY A 86 -43.09 11.29 -21.37
C GLY A 86 -42.91 11.11 -22.87
N ASP A 87 -41.67 11.09 -23.40
CA ASP A 87 -41.44 10.81 -24.81
C ASP A 87 -41.95 9.41 -25.16
N SER A 88 -42.69 9.31 -26.28
CA SER A 88 -43.10 8.01 -26.81
C SER A 88 -41.86 7.28 -27.33
N LEU A 89 -41.47 6.20 -26.66
CA LEU A 89 -40.31 5.39 -27.07
C LEU A 89 -40.67 4.31 -28.09
N TYR A 90 -41.84 3.68 -27.90
CA TYR A 90 -42.34 2.62 -28.76
C TYR A 90 -43.83 2.79 -29.03
N GLN A 91 -44.26 2.41 -30.22
CA GLN A 91 -45.66 2.25 -30.56
C GLN A 91 -45.99 0.77 -30.65
N ILE A 92 -46.88 0.31 -29.77
CA ILE A 92 -47.53 -1.00 -29.87
C ILE A 92 -48.77 -0.83 -30.76
N ASP A 93 -49.10 -1.81 -31.59
CA ASP A 93 -50.30 -1.81 -32.42
C ASP A 93 -51.55 -1.56 -31.56
N PRO A 94 -52.25 -0.42 -31.73
CA PRO A 94 -53.39 -0.07 -30.90
C PRO A 94 -54.68 -0.76 -31.36
N ALA A 95 -54.73 -1.39 -32.54
CA ALA A 95 -55.99 -1.85 -33.12
C ALA A 95 -56.81 -2.79 -32.20
N PRO A 96 -56.22 -3.79 -31.52
CA PRO A 96 -56.96 -4.63 -30.58
C PRO A 96 -57.54 -3.85 -29.39
N LEU A 97 -56.72 -3.00 -28.77
CA LEU A 97 -57.11 -2.21 -27.59
C LEU A 97 -58.15 -1.14 -27.95
N GLN A 98 -58.05 -0.55 -29.14
CA GLN A 98 -59.02 0.43 -29.63
C GLN A 98 -60.37 -0.22 -29.92
N ALA A 99 -60.39 -1.43 -30.48
CA ALA A 99 -61.62 -2.18 -30.70
C ALA A 99 -62.33 -2.53 -29.38
N GLU A 100 -61.58 -2.99 -28.38
CA GLU A 100 -62.10 -3.29 -27.04
C GLU A 100 -62.66 -2.05 -26.35
N LEU A 101 -61.94 -0.93 -26.41
CA LEU A 101 -62.40 0.34 -25.87
C LEU A 101 -63.67 0.85 -26.55
N ASN A 102 -63.77 0.71 -27.88
CA ASN A 102 -64.98 1.10 -28.61
C ASN A 102 -66.17 0.22 -28.21
N SER A 103 -65.97 -1.08 -27.99
CA SER A 103 -67.01 -1.98 -27.50
C SER A 103 -67.48 -1.61 -26.08
N ALA A 104 -66.58 -1.13 -25.22
CA ALA A 104 -66.91 -0.74 -23.85
C ALA A 104 -67.62 0.62 -23.76
N LYS A 105 -67.41 1.50 -24.74
CA LYS A 105 -68.08 2.81 -24.84
C LYS A 105 -69.45 2.77 -25.52
N GLY A 106 -69.88 1.59 -25.98
CA GLY A 106 -71.14 1.37 -26.69
C GLY A 106 -72.36 1.96 -26.00
#